data_AF-A0A7H9BWS9-F1
#
_entry.id   AF-A0A7H9BWS9-F1
#
_cell.length_a   1.000
_cell.length_b   1.000
_cell.length_c   1.000
_cell.angle_alpha   90.00
_cell.angle_beta   90.00
_cell.angle_gamma   90.00
#
_symmetry.space_group_name_H-M   'P 1'
#
loop_
_entity.id
_entity.type
_entity.pdbx_description
1 polymer ?
#
loop_
_entity_poly.entity_id
_entity_poly.type
_entity_poly.pdbx_seq_one_letter_code
_entity_poly.pdbx_strand_id
1 'polypeptide(L)'
;MSFTPPVGGRGRSAAAHRRAHVHAQRDTDDFLRRWSMLMIVSFSTAEACGQHFGVTKQTGCNWRDGTHRPCGDAVDFAMQTLPRYAEIMWGQ
;
A
#
# COMPACT_ATOMS: atom_id res chain seq x y z
N MET A 1 -15.88 15.48 44.95
CA MET A 1 -16.88 14.63 44.29
C MET A 1 -16.24 14.06 43.03
N SER A 2 -16.02 12.75 42.99
CA SER A 2 -15.32 12.07 41.90
C SER A 2 -16.36 11.50 40.93
N PHE A 3 -16.33 11.91 39.67
CA PHE A 3 -17.25 11.41 38.64
C PHE A 3 -16.71 10.11 38.03
N THR A 4 -17.38 9.00 38.31
CA THR A 4 -17.11 7.70 37.65
C THR A 4 -18.05 7.58 36.45
N PRO A 5 -17.54 7.54 35.21
CA PRO A 5 -18.41 7.37 34.04
C PRO A 5 -19.06 5.97 34.02
N PRO A 6 -20.28 5.83 33.49
CA PRO A 6 -20.99 4.55 33.47
C PRO A 6 -20.32 3.53 32.55
N VAL A 7 -20.28 2.27 33.01
CA VAL A 7 -19.90 1.11 32.19
C VAL A 7 -20.94 0.96 31.08
N GLY A 8 -20.52 1.17 29.83
CA GLY A 8 -21.37 1.06 28.64
C GLY A 8 -21.43 2.29 27.74
N GLY A 9 -20.58 3.30 27.95
CA GLY A 9 -20.40 4.38 26.98
C GLY A 9 -19.89 3.86 25.64
N ARG A 10 -20.26 4.53 24.53
CA ARG A 10 -19.97 4.24 23.10
C ARG A 10 -18.47 4.19 22.75
N GLY A 11 -17.67 3.45 23.51
CA GLY A 11 -16.29 3.14 23.21
C GLY A 11 -16.25 1.94 22.28
N ARG A 12 -15.75 2.14 21.06
CA ARG A 12 -15.32 1.04 20.19
C ARG A 12 -14.28 0.26 20.98
N SER A 13 -14.69 -0.86 21.56
CA SER A 13 -13.82 -1.64 22.44
C SER A 13 -12.55 -2.02 21.68
N ALA A 14 -11.42 -2.18 22.38
CA ALA A 14 -10.19 -2.67 21.76
C ALA A 14 -10.42 -4.02 21.05
N ALA A 15 -11.39 -4.81 21.50
CA ALA A 15 -11.86 -6.02 20.81
C ALA A 15 -12.60 -5.75 19.49
N ALA A 16 -13.39 -4.67 19.38
CA ALA A 16 -14.00 -4.24 18.13
C ALA A 16 -12.95 -3.66 17.16
N HIS A 17 -11.98 -2.90 17.65
CA HIS A 17 -10.85 -2.41 16.85
C HIS A 17 -10.02 -3.57 16.30
N ARG A 18 -9.64 -4.54 17.14
CA ARG A 18 -8.90 -5.74 16.71
C ARG A 18 -9.64 -6.55 15.66
N ARG A 19 -10.96 -6.74 15.81
CA ARG A 19 -11.79 -7.43 14.80
C ARG A 19 -11.83 -6.71 13.46
N ALA A 20 -11.87 -5.38 13.46
CA ALA A 20 -11.80 -4.59 12.22
C ALA A 20 -10.44 -4.72 11.51
N HIS A 21 -9.34 -4.78 12.28
CA HIS A 21 -7.97 -4.88 11.73
C HIS A 21 -7.58 -6.28 11.24
N VAL A 22 -8.08 -7.35 11.88
CA VAL A 22 -7.79 -8.75 11.46
C VAL A 22 -8.26 -9.03 10.03
N HIS A 23 -9.35 -8.40 9.58
CA HIS A 23 -9.83 -8.55 8.20
C HIS A 23 -9.14 -7.62 7.19
N ALA A 24 -8.42 -6.57 7.63
CA ALA A 24 -7.74 -5.62 6.75
C ALA A 24 -6.34 -6.08 6.32
N GLN A 25 -5.68 -6.95 7.09
CA GLN A 25 -4.31 -7.38 6.78
C GLN A 25 -4.20 -8.26 5.53
N ARG A 26 -5.22 -9.04 5.21
CA ARG A 26 -5.12 -10.11 4.19
C ARG A 26 -4.94 -9.59 2.75
N ASP A 27 -5.34 -8.36 2.47
CA ASP A 27 -5.28 -7.74 1.13
C ASP A 27 -4.09 -6.77 0.96
N THR A 28 -3.42 -6.44 2.07
CA THR A 28 -2.37 -5.41 2.05
C THR A 28 -1.08 -5.95 1.42
N ASP A 29 -0.74 -7.19 1.75
CA ASP A 29 0.49 -7.86 1.29
C ASP A 29 0.43 -8.20 -0.20
N ASP A 30 -0.73 -8.61 -0.71
CA ASP A 30 -0.90 -9.03 -2.09
C ASP A 30 -0.74 -7.86 -3.08
N PHE A 31 -1.32 -6.70 -2.76
CA PHE A 31 -1.11 -5.48 -3.53
C PHE A 31 0.36 -5.08 -3.55
N LEU A 32 1.03 -5.06 -2.39
CA LEU A 32 2.43 -4.64 -2.30
C LEU A 32 3.35 -5.61 -3.06
N ARG A 33 3.05 -6.91 -3.01
CA ARG A 33 3.76 -7.91 -3.79
C ARG A 33 3.62 -7.69 -5.30
N ARG A 34 2.39 -7.46 -5.80
CA ARG A 34 2.16 -7.18 -7.23
C ARG A 34 2.80 -5.86 -7.65
N TRP A 35 2.72 -4.84 -6.79
CA TRP A 35 3.36 -3.55 -7.03
C TRP A 35 4.89 -3.67 -7.12
N SER A 36 5.50 -4.38 -6.16
CA SER A 36 6.93 -4.69 -6.18
C SER A 36 7.32 -5.41 -7.46
N MET A 37 6.56 -6.44 -7.85
CA MET A 37 6.79 -7.16 -9.11
C MET A 37 6.69 -6.23 -10.32
N LEU A 38 5.66 -5.37 -10.38
CA LEU A 38 5.50 -4.37 -11.44
C LEU A 38 6.72 -3.45 -11.53
N MET A 39 7.21 -2.92 -10.40
CA MET A 39 8.41 -2.07 -10.40
C MET A 39 9.67 -2.81 -10.84
N ILE A 40 9.81 -4.10 -10.48
CA ILE A 40 10.97 -4.91 -10.85
C ILE A 40 10.97 -5.20 -12.36
N VAL A 41 9.81 -5.50 -12.95
CA VAL A 41 9.74 -5.80 -14.40
C VAL A 41 9.74 -4.56 -15.27
N SER A 42 9.23 -3.42 -14.76
CA SER A 42 9.20 -2.17 -15.53
C SER A 42 10.53 -1.42 -15.51
N PHE A 43 11.38 -1.61 -14.50
CA PHE A 43 12.61 -0.85 -14.35
C PHE A 43 13.82 -1.73 -14.01
N SER A 44 14.95 -1.47 -14.66
CA SER A 44 16.22 -2.15 -14.37
C SER A 44 16.82 -1.73 -13.02
N THR A 45 16.55 -0.51 -12.56
CA THR A 45 17.09 0.04 -11.30
C THR A 45 16.03 0.81 -10.50
N ALA A 46 16.26 0.96 -9.20
CA ALA A 46 15.45 1.82 -8.33
C ALA A 46 15.53 3.31 -8.72
N GLU A 47 16.65 3.73 -9.30
CA GLU A 47 16.83 5.11 -9.75
C GLU A 47 16.01 5.41 -11.00
N ALA A 48 15.95 4.48 -11.97
CA ALA A 48 15.06 4.61 -13.13
C ALA A 48 13.58 4.64 -12.72
N CYS A 49 13.20 3.82 -11.74
CA CYS A 49 11.87 3.88 -11.13
C CYS A 49 11.60 5.26 -10.51
N GLY A 50 12.52 5.78 -9.70
CA GLY A 50 12.39 7.11 -9.10
C GLY A 50 12.24 8.23 -10.14
N GLN A 51 13.09 8.23 -11.17
CA GLN A 51 13.04 9.20 -12.27
C GLN A 51 11.72 9.15 -13.03
N HIS A 52 11.22 7.95 -13.35
CA HIS A 52 9.94 7.78 -14.07
C HIS A 52 8.77 8.40 -13.30
N PHE A 53 8.72 8.19 -11.99
CA PHE A 53 7.64 8.68 -11.13
C PHE A 53 7.88 10.08 -10.53
N GLY A 54 9.04 10.71 -10.78
CA GLY A 54 9.41 11.97 -10.14
C GLY A 54 9.59 11.87 -8.61
N VAL A 55 9.97 10.69 -8.10
CA VAL A 55 10.20 10.42 -6.68
C VAL A 55 11.66 10.12 -6.38
N THR A 56 12.02 10.12 -5.10
CA THR A 56 13.40 9.83 -4.68
C THR A 56 13.81 8.39 -5.02
N LYS A 57 15.11 8.15 -5.19
CA LYS A 57 15.68 6.80 -5.30
C LYS A 57 15.25 5.89 -4.15
N GLN A 58 15.19 6.41 -2.91
CA GLN A 58 14.76 5.63 -1.75
C GLN A 58 13.31 5.16 -1.89
N THR A 59 12.41 6.00 -2.41
CA THR A 59 11.03 5.60 -2.72
C THR A 59 11.01 4.48 -3.75
N GLY A 60 11.84 4.57 -4.79
CA GLY A 60 12.03 3.50 -5.78
C GLY A 60 12.52 2.19 -5.16
N CYS A 61 13.48 2.23 -4.23
CA CYS A 61 13.92 1.04 -3.48
C CYS A 61 12.75 0.45 -2.68
N ASN A 62 12.05 1.27 -1.89
CA ASN A 62 10.95 0.80 -1.05
C ASN A 62 9.82 0.16 -1.86
N TRP A 63 9.51 0.71 -3.04
CA TRP A 63 8.50 0.13 -3.92
C TRP A 63 8.95 -1.19 -4.53
N ARG A 64 10.21 -1.31 -4.97
CA ARG A 64 10.77 -2.56 -5.46
C ARG A 64 10.86 -3.63 -4.38
N ASP A 65 11.14 -3.24 -3.14
CA ASP A 65 11.21 -4.15 -1.99
C ASP A 65 9.83 -4.46 -1.39
N GLY A 66 8.77 -3.77 -1.85
CA GLY A 66 7.40 -3.95 -1.35
C GLY A 66 7.19 -3.43 0.08
N THR A 67 8.04 -2.54 0.58
CA THR A 67 8.02 -2.04 1.96
C THR A 67 7.22 -0.75 2.15
N HIS A 68 6.90 -0.05 1.06
CA HIS A 68 6.08 1.15 1.08
C HIS A 68 5.00 1.12 -0.01
N ARG A 69 3.80 1.59 0.32
CA ARG A 69 2.68 1.60 -0.61
C ARG A 69 2.69 2.87 -1.48
N PRO A 70 2.54 2.78 -2.81
CA PRO A 70 2.20 3.94 -3.63
C PRO A 70 0.83 4.49 -3.23
N CYS A 71 0.57 5.76 -3.55
CA CYS A 71 -0.73 6.39 -3.31
C CYS A 71 -1.12 7.31 -4.48
N GLY A 72 -2.43 7.48 -4.65
CA GLY A 72 -3.04 8.46 -5.57
C GLY A 72 -2.40 8.49 -6.94
N ASP A 73 -1.82 9.64 -7.27
CA ASP A 73 -1.22 9.97 -8.57
C ASP A 73 -0.16 8.98 -9.02
N ALA A 74 0.61 8.38 -8.10
CA ALA A 74 1.60 7.37 -8.47
C ALA A 74 0.92 6.10 -9.03
N VAL A 75 -0.24 5.72 -8.50
CA VAL A 75 -0.98 4.56 -8.97
C VAL A 75 -1.65 4.88 -10.32
N ASP A 76 -2.28 6.05 -10.44
CA ASP A 76 -2.91 6.51 -11.68
C ASP A 76 -1.89 6.64 -12.82
N PHE A 77 -0.73 7.25 -12.54
CA PHE A 77 0.35 7.36 -13.52
C PHE A 77 0.90 5.99 -13.94
N ALA A 78 1.00 5.03 -13.00
CA ALA A 78 1.42 3.68 -13.32
C ALA A 78 0.40 2.96 -14.23
N MET A 79 -0.90 3.15 -14.00
CA MET A 79 -1.97 2.59 -14.84
C MET A 79 -1.87 3.08 -16.29
N GLN A 80 -1.48 4.33 -16.48
CA GLN A 80 -1.40 4.96 -17.80
C GLN A 80 -0.09 4.66 -18.54
N THR A 81 1.01 4.44 -17.81
CA THR A 81 2.36 4.43 -18.40
C THR A 81 3.09 3.10 -18.33
N LEU A 82 2.76 2.23 -17.37
CA LEU A 82 3.54 1.00 -17.20
C LEU A 82 2.99 -0.15 -18.04
N PRO A 83 3.86 -0.82 -18.82
CA PRO A 83 3.46 -2.01 -19.54
C PRO A 83 3.08 -3.11 -18.54
N ARG A 84 2.08 -3.91 -18.90
CA ARG A 84 1.61 -5.06 -18.11
C ARG A 84 1.00 -4.71 -16.75
N TYR A 85 0.62 -3.44 -16.53
CA TYR A 85 -0.07 -3.04 -15.31
C TYR A 85 -1.31 -3.91 -15.05
N ALA A 86 -2.20 -4.02 -16.05
CA ALA A 86 -3.44 -4.80 -15.93
C ALA A 86 -3.16 -6.29 -15.68
N GLU A 87 -2.20 -6.88 -16.41
CA GLU A 87 -1.78 -8.27 -16.23
C GLU A 87 -1.30 -8.53 -14.80
N ILE A 88 -0.42 -7.67 -14.27
CA ILE A 88 0.24 -7.89 -12.99
C ILE A 88 -0.65 -7.52 -11.79
N MET A 89 -1.36 -6.39 -11.88
CA MET A 89 -2.17 -5.88 -10.78
C MET A 89 -3.56 -6.54 -10.73
N TRP A 90 -4.13 -6.86 -11.89
CA TRP A 90 -5.51 -7.36 -12.02
C TRP A 90 -5.62 -8.79 -12.58
N GLY A 91 -4.55 -9.38 -13.13
CA GLY A 91 -4.58 -10.75 -13.64
C GLY A 91 -5.33 -10.92 -14.97
N GLN A 92 -5.36 -9.86 -15.79
CA GLN A 92 -6.05 -9.83 -17.09
C GLN A 92 -5.14 -10.16 -18.27
#